data_AF-A0A950RUS6-F1
#
_entry.id   AF-A0A950RUS6-F1
#
_cell.length_a   1.000
_cell.length_b   1.000
_cell.length_c   1.000
_cell.angle_alpha   90.00
_cell.angle_beta   90.00
_cell.angle_gamma   90.00
#
_symmetry.space_group_name_H-M   'P 1'
#
loop_
_entity.id
_entity.type
_entity.pdbx_description
1 polymer ?
#
loop_
_entity_poly.entity_id
_entity_poly.type
_entity_poly.pdbx_seq_one_letter_code
_entity_poly.pdbx_strand_id
1 'polypeptide(L)'
;MSMSEQVRAAVDAELDRLDSDLRVLSSAGIERVAWGWDRHEQNRLETYRAAEQTALRAISQHAAEDDWDRWRRRLFYEVEGREALVAWKAEHQLHPEHVHKAERAAFGAALGVFARRWMHHTHYATLVSAMAEALPWLLPERPPAPAGA
;
A
#
# COMPACT_ATOMS: atom_id res chain seq x y z
N MET A 1 19.61 -19.63 -9.83
CA MET A 1 18.83 -18.70 -9.01
C MET A 1 18.03 -19.52 -8.01
N SER A 2 18.30 -19.32 -6.71
CA SER A 2 17.60 -20.03 -5.62
C SER A 2 16.12 -19.64 -5.57
N MET A 3 15.27 -20.50 -4.98
CA MET A 3 13.87 -20.17 -4.70
C MET A 3 13.74 -18.88 -3.88
N SER A 4 14.65 -18.65 -2.93
CA SER A 4 14.68 -17.43 -2.13
C SER A 4 14.98 -16.16 -2.95
N GLU A 5 15.83 -16.26 -3.97
CA GLU A 5 16.15 -15.16 -4.88
C GLU A 5 15.00 -14.86 -5.82
N GLN A 6 14.32 -15.89 -6.33
CA GLN A 6 13.11 -15.74 -7.16
C GLN A 6 12.00 -15.02 -6.42
N VAL A 7 11.76 -15.40 -5.16
CA VAL A 7 10.75 -14.75 -4.31
C VAL A 7 11.10 -13.29 -4.05
N ARG A 8 12.38 -12.97 -3.79
CA ARG A 8 12.81 -11.59 -3.58
C ARG A 8 12.60 -10.74 -4.84
N ALA A 9 13.04 -11.24 -6.00
CA ALA A 9 12.87 -10.54 -7.28
C ALA A 9 11.39 -10.29 -7.62
N ALA A 10 10.51 -11.24 -7.31
CA ALA A 10 9.07 -11.06 -7.51
C ALA A 10 8.49 -9.96 -6.61
N VAL A 11 8.89 -9.94 -5.33
CA VAL A 11 8.50 -8.87 -4.39
C VAL A 11 9.01 -7.51 -4.86
N ASP A 12 10.27 -7.43 -5.29
CA ASP A 12 10.85 -6.19 -5.80
C ASP A 12 10.08 -5.68 -7.04
N ALA A 13 9.70 -6.58 -7.95
CA ALA A 13 8.91 -6.22 -9.14
C ALA A 13 7.49 -5.74 -8.81
N GLU A 14 6.82 -6.36 -7.84
CA GLU A 14 5.49 -5.91 -7.38
C GLU A 14 5.57 -4.55 -6.68
N LEU A 15 6.63 -4.33 -5.90
CA LEU A 15 6.90 -3.07 -5.26
C LEU A 15 7.20 -1.97 -6.31
N ASP A 16 8.06 -2.23 -7.30
CA ASP A 16 8.31 -1.28 -8.39
C ASP A 16 7.04 -0.96 -9.19
N ARG A 17 6.15 -1.95 -9.37
CA ARG A 17 4.82 -1.71 -9.96
C ARG A 17 3.97 -0.79 -9.08
N LEU A 18 3.91 -1.03 -7.78
CA LEU A 18 3.18 -0.18 -6.84
C LEU A 18 3.71 1.27 -6.88
N ASP A 19 5.02 1.45 -6.88
CA ASP A 19 5.68 2.74 -7.02
C ASP A 19 5.25 3.46 -8.31
N SER A 20 5.32 2.76 -9.45
CA SER A 20 4.89 3.28 -10.75
C SER A 20 3.40 3.64 -10.78
N ASP A 21 2.54 2.82 -10.18
CA ASP A 21 1.09 3.04 -10.17
C ASP A 21 0.72 4.24 -9.28
N LEU A 22 1.37 4.39 -8.12
CA LEU A 22 1.19 5.56 -7.24
C LEU A 22 1.62 6.85 -7.96
N ARG A 23 2.66 6.77 -8.79
CA ARG A 23 3.13 7.88 -9.61
C ARG A 23 2.11 8.37 -10.64
N VAL A 24 1.20 7.54 -11.10
CA VAL A 24 0.21 7.93 -12.11
C VAL A 24 -1.22 7.94 -11.56
N LEU A 25 -1.38 7.80 -10.25
CA LEU A 25 -2.68 7.80 -9.59
C LEU A 25 -3.37 9.15 -9.76
N SER A 26 -4.55 9.14 -10.37
CA SER A 26 -5.37 10.34 -10.58
C SER A 26 -6.08 10.76 -9.29
N SER A 27 -6.65 11.98 -9.24
CA SER A 27 -7.50 12.42 -8.13
C SER A 27 -8.65 11.44 -7.83
N ALA A 28 -9.34 10.96 -8.88
CA ALA A 28 -10.37 9.93 -8.72
C ALA A 28 -9.82 8.61 -8.14
N GLY A 29 -8.56 8.27 -8.45
CA GLY A 29 -7.85 7.15 -7.83
C GLY A 29 -7.57 7.40 -6.34
N ILE A 30 -7.13 8.60 -5.97
CA ILE A 30 -6.88 8.98 -4.57
C ILE A 30 -8.18 8.96 -3.76
N GLU A 31 -9.25 9.57 -4.27
CA GLU A 31 -10.60 9.52 -3.69
C GLU A 31 -11.06 8.06 -3.50
N ARG A 32 -10.82 7.21 -4.50
CA ARG A 32 -11.18 5.80 -4.46
C ARG A 32 -10.45 5.03 -3.37
N VAL A 33 -9.15 5.29 -3.19
CA VAL A 33 -8.37 4.72 -2.09
C VAL A 33 -8.86 5.24 -0.74
N ALA A 34 -9.15 6.54 -0.64
CA ALA A 34 -9.68 7.14 0.59
C ALA A 34 -11.04 6.54 0.99
N TRP A 35 -11.93 6.33 0.02
CA TRP A 35 -13.18 5.61 0.23
C TRP A 35 -12.94 4.14 0.66
N GLY A 36 -11.98 3.47 0.03
CA GLY A 36 -11.54 2.13 0.42
C GLY A 36 -11.03 2.07 1.85
N TRP A 37 -10.28 3.08 2.28
CA TRP A 37 -9.80 3.22 3.64
C TRP A 37 -10.95 3.32 4.65
N ASP A 38 -11.95 4.15 4.36
CA ASP A 38 -13.13 4.32 5.22
C ASP A 38 -13.94 3.02 5.32
N ARG A 39 -14.07 2.33 4.19
CA ARG A 39 -14.82 1.07 4.07
C ARG A 39 -14.16 -0.09 4.81
N HIS A 40 -12.86 -0.29 4.63
CA HIS A 40 -12.17 -1.49 5.11
C HIS A 40 -11.47 -1.28 6.45
N GLU A 41 -10.89 -0.11 6.67
CA GLU A 41 -9.91 0.10 7.75
C GLU A 41 -10.42 1.02 8.85
N GLN A 42 -11.13 2.10 8.54
CA GLN A 42 -11.51 3.11 9.56
C GLN A 42 -12.35 2.50 10.70
N ASN A 43 -13.29 1.61 10.38
CA ASN A 43 -14.12 0.93 11.37
C ASN A 43 -13.45 -0.32 11.97
N ARG A 44 -12.25 -0.69 11.51
CA ARG A 44 -11.51 -1.90 11.91
C ARG A 44 -10.04 -1.59 12.22
N LEU A 45 -9.77 -0.39 12.72
CA LEU A 45 -8.41 0.11 12.89
C LEU A 45 -7.54 -0.79 13.78
N GLU A 46 -8.13 -1.49 14.76
CA GLU A 46 -7.42 -2.48 15.57
C GLU A 46 -6.97 -3.69 14.75
N THR A 47 -7.81 -4.18 13.83
CA THR A 47 -7.45 -5.26 12.90
C THR A 47 -6.33 -4.83 11.97
N TYR A 48 -6.42 -3.60 11.42
CA TYR A 48 -5.35 -3.03 10.60
C TYR A 48 -4.03 -2.94 11.35
N ARG A 49 -4.03 -2.36 12.56
CA ARG A 49 -2.83 -2.26 13.42
C ARG A 49 -2.24 -3.63 13.77
N ALA A 50 -3.08 -4.63 14.00
CA ALA A 50 -2.60 -5.99 14.25
C ALA A 50 -1.90 -6.59 13.03
N ALA A 51 -2.43 -6.36 11.82
CA ALA A 51 -1.80 -6.78 10.57
C ALA A 51 -0.47 -6.05 10.35
N GLU A 52 -0.43 -4.73 10.55
CA GLU A 52 0.78 -3.89 10.45
C GLU A 52 1.88 -4.36 11.41
N GLN A 53 1.54 -4.56 12.68
CA GLN A 53 2.50 -5.07 13.66
C GLN A 53 2.99 -6.47 13.30
N THR A 54 2.12 -7.32 12.74
CA THR A 54 2.52 -8.67 12.31
C THR A 54 3.51 -8.60 11.15
N ALA A 55 3.30 -7.72 10.18
CA ALA A 55 4.25 -7.48 9.10
C ALA A 55 5.60 -6.97 9.62
N LEU A 56 5.61 -5.94 10.47
CA LEU A 56 6.83 -5.36 11.01
C LEU A 56 7.61 -6.37 11.88
N ARG A 57 6.91 -7.17 12.71
CA ARG A 57 7.53 -8.26 13.47
C ARG A 57 8.17 -9.29 12.56
N ALA A 58 7.50 -9.67 11.47
CA ALA A 58 8.02 -10.63 10.51
C ALA A 58 9.28 -10.11 9.79
N ILE A 59 9.27 -8.85 9.37
CA ILE A 59 10.46 -8.18 8.78
C ILE A 59 11.65 -8.28 9.74
N SER A 60 11.41 -8.01 11.03
CA SER A 60 12.48 -8.06 12.02
C SER A 60 12.99 -9.47 12.33
N GLN A 61 12.10 -10.45 12.42
CA GLN A 61 12.46 -11.86 12.59
C GLN A 61 13.32 -12.41 11.44
N HIS A 62 13.26 -11.76 10.27
CA HIS A 62 13.99 -12.16 9.07
C HIS A 62 15.14 -11.22 8.69
N ALA A 63 15.54 -10.30 9.58
CA ALA A 63 16.64 -9.35 9.37
C ALA A 63 16.51 -8.55 8.06
N ALA A 64 15.29 -8.15 7.71
CA ALA A 64 14.95 -7.46 6.46
C ALA A 64 14.66 -5.96 6.66
N GLU A 65 14.99 -5.39 7.82
CA GLU A 65 14.70 -4.01 8.19
C GLU A 65 15.37 -2.99 7.26
N ASP A 66 16.64 -3.21 6.89
CA ASP A 66 17.38 -2.27 6.03
C ASP A 66 16.79 -2.20 4.62
N ASP A 67 16.37 -3.34 4.08
CA ASP A 67 15.69 -3.40 2.78
C ASP A 67 14.34 -2.71 2.84
N TRP A 68 13.57 -2.96 3.91
CA TRP A 68 12.29 -2.31 4.14
C TRP A 68 12.46 -0.79 4.27
N ASP A 69 13.45 -0.33 5.04
CA ASP A 69 13.69 1.08 5.27
C ASP A 69 14.16 1.81 4.00
N ARG A 70 14.97 1.16 3.15
CA ARG A 70 15.28 1.66 1.81
C ARG A 70 14.00 1.85 0.98
N TRP A 71 13.11 0.87 0.98
CA TRP A 71 11.88 0.94 0.19
C TRP A 71 10.91 1.98 0.73
N ARG A 72 10.71 2.00 2.05
CA ARG A 72 9.91 3.00 2.77
C ARG A 72 10.36 4.42 2.45
N ARG A 73 11.66 4.70 2.50
CA ARG A 73 12.19 6.03 2.15
C ARG A 73 11.90 6.43 0.72
N ARG A 74 12.02 5.48 -0.23
CA ARG A 74 11.70 5.73 -1.64
C ARG A 74 10.23 6.13 -1.80
N LEU A 75 9.31 5.35 -1.22
CA LEU A 75 7.88 5.63 -1.24
C LEU A 75 7.56 7.05 -0.72
N PHE A 76 8.04 7.42 0.47
CA PHE A 76 7.74 8.74 1.05
C PHE A 76 8.47 9.89 0.35
N TYR A 77 9.70 9.68 -0.14
CA TYR A 77 10.39 10.71 -0.92
C TYR A 77 9.63 11.06 -2.20
N GLU A 78 8.95 10.09 -2.80
CA GLU A 78 8.21 10.27 -4.05
C GLU A 78 6.81 10.82 -3.82
N VAL A 79 6.14 10.42 -2.73
CA VAL A 79 4.81 10.92 -2.35
C VAL A 79 4.88 12.31 -1.71
N GLU A 80 5.90 12.62 -0.90
CA GLU A 80 6.08 13.92 -0.21
C GLU A 80 7.02 14.89 -0.96
N GLY A 81 7.72 14.43 -2.00
CA GLY A 81 8.75 15.19 -2.70
C GLY A 81 8.22 16.36 -3.54
N ARG A 82 9.15 17.21 -4.02
CA ARG A 82 8.83 18.34 -4.92
C ARG A 82 8.17 17.92 -6.24
N GLU A 83 8.21 16.63 -6.59
CA GLU A 83 7.50 16.01 -7.72
C GLU A 83 6.19 15.31 -7.33
N ALA A 84 5.68 15.48 -6.08
CA ALA A 84 4.37 14.96 -5.70
C ALA A 84 3.38 15.36 -6.79
N LEU A 85 2.84 14.33 -7.43
CA LEU A 85 2.36 14.43 -8.80
C LEU A 85 1.21 15.41 -8.81
N VAL A 86 1.02 16.11 -9.94
CA VAL A 86 0.05 17.20 -10.05
C VAL A 86 -1.31 16.83 -9.43
N ALA A 87 -1.75 15.57 -9.56
CA ALA A 87 -2.95 15.02 -8.93
C ALA A 87 -2.90 14.99 -7.39
N TRP A 88 -1.83 14.50 -6.76
CA TRP A 88 -1.68 14.45 -5.30
C TRP A 88 -1.62 15.85 -4.69
N LYS A 89 -0.93 16.79 -5.34
CA LYS A 89 -0.91 18.20 -4.90
C LYS A 89 -2.26 18.88 -5.08
N ALA A 90 -2.93 18.66 -6.20
CA ALA A 90 -4.26 19.20 -6.45
C ALA A 90 -5.28 18.65 -5.44
N GLU A 91 -5.25 17.33 -5.20
CA GLU A 91 -6.09 16.68 -4.19
C GLU A 91 -5.76 17.19 -2.79
N HIS A 92 -4.48 17.33 -2.43
CA HIS A 92 -4.08 17.85 -1.12
C HIS A 92 -4.57 19.29 -0.89
N GLN A 93 -4.74 20.10 -1.95
CA GLN A 93 -5.29 21.46 -1.83
C GLN A 93 -6.81 21.47 -1.65
N LEU A 94 -7.52 20.48 -2.20
CA LEU A 94 -8.98 20.42 -2.20
C LEU A 94 -9.55 19.54 -1.07
N HIS A 95 -8.90 18.41 -0.81
CA HIS A 95 -9.29 17.34 0.11
C HIS A 95 -8.06 16.72 0.84
N PRO A 96 -7.46 17.43 1.80
CA PRO A 96 -6.30 16.94 2.55
C PRO A 96 -6.51 15.58 3.23
N GLU A 97 -7.74 15.30 3.68
CA GLU A 97 -8.10 14.03 4.31
C GLU A 97 -8.05 12.84 3.35
N HIS A 98 -8.37 13.03 2.06
CA HIS A 98 -8.27 11.96 1.06
C HIS A 98 -6.82 11.55 0.87
N VAL A 99 -5.93 12.54 0.75
CA VAL A 99 -4.50 12.30 0.60
C VAL A 99 -3.94 11.56 1.81
N HIS A 100 -4.26 12.00 3.03
CA HIS A 100 -3.76 11.31 4.23
C HIS A 100 -4.22 9.84 4.31
N LYS A 101 -5.47 9.55 3.93
CA LYS A 101 -5.97 8.17 3.86
C LYS A 101 -5.25 7.35 2.78
N ALA A 102 -5.03 7.97 1.61
CA ALA A 102 -4.32 7.32 0.51
C ALA A 102 -2.85 7.04 0.82
N GLU A 103 -2.16 7.95 1.51
CA GLU A 103 -0.79 7.74 2.01
C GLU A 103 -0.72 6.55 2.97
N ARG A 104 -1.65 6.47 3.93
CA ARG A 104 -1.73 5.35 4.86
C ARG A 104 -2.00 4.03 4.14
N ALA A 105 -2.90 4.03 3.16
CA ALA A 105 -3.19 2.87 2.33
C ALA A 105 -1.98 2.46 1.47
N ALA A 106 -1.22 3.42 0.91
CA ALA A 106 -0.02 3.16 0.13
C ALA A 106 1.09 2.53 1.00
N PHE A 107 1.28 3.05 2.21
CA PHE A 107 2.19 2.47 3.19
C PHE A 107 1.77 1.03 3.56
N GLY A 108 0.50 0.81 3.86
CA GLY A 108 -0.05 -0.51 4.15
C GLY A 108 0.16 -1.49 2.99
N ALA A 109 -0.15 -1.07 1.76
CA ALA A 109 0.04 -1.86 0.55
C ALA A 109 1.51 -2.28 0.37
N ALA A 110 2.44 -1.32 0.49
CA ALA A 110 3.87 -1.58 0.39
C ALA A 110 4.36 -2.57 1.47
N LEU A 111 3.93 -2.36 2.72
CA LEU A 111 4.27 -3.23 3.84
C LEU A 111 3.73 -4.65 3.63
N GLY A 112 2.49 -4.76 3.14
CA GLY A 112 1.85 -6.02 2.80
C GLY A 112 2.61 -6.77 1.70
N VAL A 113 2.94 -6.11 0.59
CA VAL A 113 3.71 -6.70 -0.52
C VAL A 113 5.08 -7.16 -0.03
N PHE A 114 5.82 -6.31 0.70
CA PHE A 114 7.16 -6.61 1.19
C PHE A 114 7.18 -7.85 2.11
N ALA A 115 6.24 -7.89 3.07
CA ALA A 115 6.22 -8.92 4.10
C ALA A 115 5.32 -10.12 3.77
N ARG A 116 4.67 -10.15 2.59
CA ARG A 116 3.67 -11.17 2.19
C ARG A 116 4.12 -12.60 2.45
N ARG A 117 5.39 -12.91 2.17
CA ARG A 117 5.97 -14.25 2.32
C ARG A 117 6.08 -14.76 3.77
N TRP A 118 5.94 -13.87 4.75
CA TRP A 118 6.10 -14.19 6.17
C TRP A 118 4.83 -13.99 6.98
N MET A 119 3.71 -13.67 6.33
CA MET A 119 2.44 -13.41 7.00
C MET A 119 1.31 -14.24 6.43
N HIS A 120 0.29 -14.44 7.25
CA HIS A 120 -0.97 -15.01 6.78
C HIS A 120 -1.63 -14.08 5.76
N HIS A 121 -2.23 -14.68 4.73
CA HIS A 121 -2.91 -13.94 3.66
C HIS A 121 -4.02 -13.02 4.17
N THR A 122 -4.67 -13.32 5.30
CA THR A 122 -5.69 -12.43 5.91
C THR A 122 -5.11 -11.11 6.40
N HIS A 123 -3.89 -11.10 6.95
CA HIS A 123 -3.20 -9.86 7.32
C HIS A 123 -2.74 -9.09 6.07
N TYR A 124 -2.24 -9.80 5.05
CA TYR A 124 -1.93 -9.19 3.76
C TYR A 124 -3.15 -8.49 3.16
N ALA A 125 -4.28 -9.20 3.05
CA ALA A 125 -5.53 -8.67 2.53
C ALA A 125 -6.03 -7.46 3.33
N THR A 126 -5.84 -7.46 4.65
CA THR A 126 -6.15 -6.29 5.48
C THR A 126 -5.29 -5.09 5.10
N LEU A 127 -3.97 -5.27 4.98
CA LEU A 127 -3.06 -4.16 4.68
C LEU A 127 -3.27 -3.53 3.30
N VAL A 128 -3.67 -4.33 2.30
CA VAL A 128 -3.75 -3.86 0.91
C VAL A 128 -5.18 -3.50 0.47
N SER A 129 -6.21 -3.80 1.26
CA SER A 129 -7.63 -3.70 0.84
C SER A 129 -8.04 -2.29 0.38
N ALA A 130 -7.63 -1.25 1.10
CA ALA A 130 -7.93 0.12 0.73
C ALA A 130 -7.31 0.50 -0.63
N MET A 131 -6.05 0.15 -0.86
CA MET A 131 -5.35 0.45 -2.11
C MET A 131 -5.87 -0.41 -3.27
N ALA A 132 -6.30 -1.65 -2.99
CA ALA A 132 -6.86 -2.55 -4.00
C ALA A 132 -8.15 -2.01 -4.65
N GLU A 133 -8.85 -1.07 -4.02
CA GLU A 133 -10.01 -0.40 -4.62
C GLU A 133 -9.66 0.45 -5.85
N ALA A 134 -8.41 0.94 -5.93
CA ALA A 134 -7.88 1.66 -7.08
C ALA A 134 -6.87 0.83 -7.90
N LEU A 135 -6.18 -0.11 -7.26
CA LEU A 135 -5.17 -1.00 -7.87
C LEU A 135 -5.56 -2.47 -7.69
N PRO A 136 -6.48 -3.01 -8.52
CA PRO A 136 -7.08 -4.34 -8.29
C PRO A 136 -6.09 -5.51 -8.31
N TRP A 137 -4.90 -5.32 -8.88
CA TRP A 137 -3.86 -6.35 -8.92
C TRP A 137 -3.31 -6.71 -7.52
N LEU A 138 -3.52 -5.86 -6.50
CA LEU A 138 -3.15 -6.15 -5.12
C LEU A 138 -4.01 -7.25 -4.48
N LEU A 139 -5.27 -7.41 -4.90
CA LEU A 139 -6.18 -8.48 -4.45
C LEU A 139 -7.00 -9.00 -5.63
N PRO A 140 -6.40 -9.78 -6.55
CA PRO A 140 -7.08 -10.26 -7.75
C PRO A 140 -8.29 -11.15 -7.44
N GLU A 141 -8.32 -11.80 -6.27
CA GLU A 141 -9.44 -12.61 -5.78
C GLU A 141 -10.64 -11.78 -5.30
N ARG A 142 -10.48 -10.46 -5.14
CA ARG A 142 -11.52 -9.55 -4.65
C ARG A 142 -11.73 -8.42 -5.67
N PRO A 143 -12.84 -8.42 -6.43
CA PRO A 143 -13.11 -7.31 -7.33
C PRO A 143 -13.27 -6.00 -6.52
N PRO A 144 -12.82 -4.86 -7.07
CA PRO A 144 -13.06 -3.56 -6.45
C PRO A 144 -14.57 -3.30 -6.39
N ALA A 145 -15.03 -2.57 -5.39
CA ALA A 145 -16.45 -2.33 -5.20
C ALA A 145 -17.07 -1.53 -6.37
N PRO A 146 -18.37 -1.64 -6.66
CA PRO A 146 -18.97 -0.77 -7.67
C PRO A 146 -18.81 0.71 -7.29
N ALA A 147 -18.59 1.59 -8.27
CA ALA A 147 -18.58 3.03 -8.04
C ALA A 147 -20.02 3.52 -7.78
N GLY A 148 -20.28 4.14 -6.61
CA GLY A 148 -21.54 4.84 -6.32
C GLY A 148 -22.50 4.15 -5.33
N ALA A 149 -22.04 3.85 -4.12
CA ALA A 149 -22.91 3.51 -2.99
C ALA A 149 -22.92 4.65 -1.96
#